data_AF-A0A5N5U8Q5-F1
#
_entry.id   AF-A0A5N5U8Q5-F1
#
_cell.length_a   1.000
_cell.length_b   1.000
_cell.length_c   1.000
_cell.angle_alpha   90.00
_cell.angle_beta   90.00
_cell.angle_gamma   90.00
#
_symmetry.space_group_name_H-M   'P 1'
#
loop_
_entity.id
_entity.type
_entity.pdbx_description
1 polymer ?
#
loop_
_entity_poly.entity_id
_entity_poly.type
_entity_poly.pdbx_seq_one_letter_code
_entity_poly.pdbx_strand_id
1 'polypeptide(L)'
;MQRVVRGRVREWTAVLSVVSLALVFGAALGAIPRALLPVAPDAVFDVIPHVNAVLSTLAIVTIVAGVTASRRGDYERHRRLMVVSLFFFAGFLVLYLYKVTIQGPASFPGPAAVEQYLYLPLLAVHILLAVVCVPLLYYVFLLAATRPITEVFDTRHKQVARVAAALWVVSFVLGNVVYVLLYIVY
;
A
#
# COMPACT_ATOMS: atom_id res chain seq x y z
N MET A 1 -12.43 8.11 23.24
CA MET A 1 -11.80 7.25 22.21
C MET A 1 -10.29 7.50 22.05
N GLN A 2 -9.82 8.74 21.80
CA GLN A 2 -8.38 9.03 21.56
C GLN A 2 -7.42 8.59 22.69
N ARG A 3 -7.78 8.74 23.98
CA ARG A 3 -6.94 8.29 25.11
C ARG A 3 -6.76 6.77 25.18
N VAL A 4 -7.76 5.99 24.78
CA VAL A 4 -7.73 4.52 24.78
C VAL A 4 -6.80 4.00 23.69
N VAL A 5 -6.86 4.58 22.49
CA VAL A 5 -5.97 4.21 21.36
C VAL A 5 -4.52 4.59 21.66
N ARG A 6 -4.30 5.78 22.26
CA ARG A 6 -2.95 6.26 22.63
C ARG A 6 -2.21 5.29 23.56
N GLY A 7 -2.91 4.67 24.52
CA GLY A 7 -2.35 3.70 25.46
C GLY A 7 -2.15 2.29 24.89
N ARG A 8 -2.79 1.96 23.76
CA ARG A 8 -2.81 0.61 23.17
C ARG A 8 -2.42 0.58 21.69
N VAL A 9 -1.46 1.41 21.30
CA VAL A 9 -1.06 1.57 19.89
C VAL A 9 -0.63 0.26 19.25
N ARG A 10 0.08 -0.60 20.00
CA ARG A 10 0.60 -1.88 19.48
C ARG A 10 -0.55 -2.86 19.22
N GLU A 11 -1.50 -2.94 20.14
CA GLU A 11 -2.66 -3.80 20.03
C GLU A 11 -3.54 -3.36 18.86
N TRP A 12 -3.82 -2.06 18.74
CA TRP A 12 -4.57 -1.53 17.60
C TRP A 12 -3.83 -1.72 16.28
N THR A 13 -2.49 -1.57 16.26
CA THR A 13 -1.68 -1.88 15.08
C THR A 13 -1.88 -3.34 14.68
N ALA A 14 -1.79 -4.27 15.62
CA ALA A 14 -1.95 -5.70 15.34
C ALA A 14 -3.36 -6.01 14.81
N VAL A 15 -4.40 -5.53 15.48
CA VAL A 15 -5.80 -5.74 15.07
C VAL A 15 -6.06 -5.19 13.67
N LEU A 16 -5.71 -3.92 13.42
CA LEU A 16 -5.92 -3.29 12.12
C LEU A 16 -5.13 -3.99 11.01
N SER A 17 -3.91 -4.43 11.30
CA SER A 17 -3.09 -5.17 10.33
C SER A 17 -3.70 -6.52 9.99
N VAL A 18 -4.11 -7.30 10.99
CA VAL A 18 -4.74 -8.62 10.79
C VAL A 18 -6.03 -8.47 9.99
N VAL A 19 -6.89 -7.52 10.35
CA VAL A 19 -8.15 -7.27 9.63
C VAL A 19 -7.88 -6.85 8.19
N SER A 20 -6.93 -5.93 7.96
CA SER A 20 -6.60 -5.46 6.61
C SER A 20 -6.01 -6.57 5.75
N LEU A 21 -5.08 -7.35 6.28
CA LEU A 21 -4.47 -8.47 5.57
C LEU A 21 -5.48 -9.59 5.29
N ALA A 22 -6.36 -9.90 6.26
CA ALA A 22 -7.43 -10.87 6.06
C ALA A 22 -8.38 -10.43 4.93
N LEU A 23 -8.73 -9.13 4.86
CA LEU A 23 -9.53 -8.59 3.76
C LEU A 23 -8.80 -8.72 2.41
N VAL A 24 -7.53 -8.34 2.35
CA VAL A 24 -6.72 -8.39 1.12
C VAL A 24 -6.58 -9.82 0.61
N PHE A 25 -6.18 -10.75 1.46
CA PHE A 25 -6.03 -12.15 1.07
C PHE A 25 -7.38 -12.83 0.84
N GLY A 26 -8.43 -12.47 1.59
CA GLY A 26 -9.78 -12.97 1.34
C GLY A 26 -10.31 -12.58 -0.03
N ALA A 27 -10.10 -11.32 -0.44
CA ALA A 27 -10.40 -10.87 -1.80
C ALA A 27 -9.56 -11.60 -2.85
N ALA A 28 -8.24 -11.67 -2.64
CA ALA A 28 -7.31 -12.28 -3.59
C ALA A 28 -7.50 -13.79 -3.79
N LEU A 29 -7.95 -14.50 -2.75
CA LEU A 29 -8.23 -15.94 -2.77
C LEU A 29 -9.68 -16.26 -3.17
N GLY A 30 -10.48 -15.26 -3.55
CA GLY A 30 -11.86 -15.46 -4.00
C GLY A 30 -12.85 -15.81 -2.89
N ALA A 31 -12.51 -15.54 -1.62
CA ALA A 31 -13.41 -15.76 -0.49
C ALA A 31 -14.55 -14.72 -0.42
N ILE A 32 -14.41 -13.58 -1.12
CA ILE A 32 -15.47 -12.56 -1.22
C ILE A 32 -16.39 -12.92 -2.40
N PRO A 33 -17.69 -13.18 -2.16
CA PRO A 33 -18.61 -13.51 -3.24
C PRO A 33 -18.77 -12.34 -4.22
N ARG A 34 -18.48 -12.58 -5.50
CA ARG A 34 -18.66 -11.61 -6.60
C ARG A 34 -20.05 -10.99 -6.66
N ALA A 35 -21.08 -11.71 -6.22
CA ALA A 35 -22.48 -11.25 -6.20
C ALA A 35 -22.72 -10.06 -5.27
N LEU A 36 -21.79 -9.76 -4.35
CA LEU A 36 -21.87 -8.62 -3.44
C LEU A 36 -21.36 -7.32 -4.07
N LEU A 37 -20.71 -7.38 -5.24
CA LEU A 37 -20.11 -6.22 -5.89
C LEU A 37 -20.87 -5.87 -7.18
N PRO A 38 -21.03 -4.56 -7.47
CA PRO A 38 -21.58 -4.14 -8.75
C PRO A 38 -20.62 -4.56 -9.86
N VAL A 39 -21.13 -5.16 -10.92
CA VAL A 39 -20.32 -5.52 -12.08
C VAL A 39 -20.30 -4.33 -13.04
N ALA A 40 -19.12 -3.71 -13.18
CA ALA A 40 -18.89 -2.67 -14.16
C ALA A 40 -18.63 -3.27 -15.56
N PRO A 41 -18.68 -2.47 -16.64
CA PRO A 41 -18.25 -2.91 -17.96
C PRO A 41 -16.76 -3.30 -18.01
N ASP A 42 -16.38 -4.23 -18.88
CA ASP A 42 -14.99 -4.73 -19.02
C ASP A 42 -13.97 -3.61 -19.23
N ALA A 43 -14.32 -2.59 -20.01
CA ALA A 43 -13.49 -1.41 -20.24
C ALA A 43 -13.07 -0.69 -18.95
N VAL A 44 -13.89 -0.75 -17.88
CA VAL A 44 -13.50 -0.19 -16.58
C VAL A 44 -12.38 -1.02 -15.95
N PHE A 45 -12.48 -2.35 -16.03
CA PHE A 45 -11.47 -3.24 -15.47
C PHE A 45 -10.14 -3.19 -16.22
N ASP A 46 -10.17 -2.95 -17.53
CA ASP A 46 -8.96 -2.77 -18.35
C ASP A 46 -8.20 -1.49 -17.98
N VAL A 47 -8.90 -0.44 -17.54
CA VAL A 47 -8.29 0.83 -17.14
C VAL A 47 -7.73 0.81 -15.71
N ILE A 48 -8.26 -0.05 -14.83
CA ILE A 48 -7.85 -0.12 -13.42
C ILE A 48 -6.34 -0.31 -13.23
N PRO A 49 -5.65 -1.26 -13.91
CA PRO A 49 -4.20 -1.42 -13.77
C PRO A 49 -3.41 -0.15 -14.09
N HIS A 50 -3.81 0.59 -15.12
CA HIS A 50 -3.18 1.85 -15.51
C HIS A 50 -3.38 2.93 -14.45
N VAL A 51 -4.59 3.07 -13.92
CA VAL A 51 -4.89 4.01 -12.83
C VAL A 51 -4.10 3.64 -11.57
N ASN A 52 -4.02 2.35 -11.23
CA ASN A 52 -3.23 1.87 -10.11
C ASN A 52 -1.73 2.18 -10.26
N ALA A 53 -1.16 2.03 -11.46
CA ALA A 53 0.23 2.41 -11.71
C ALA A 53 0.46 3.92 -11.53
N VAL A 54 -0.50 4.76 -11.94
CA VAL A 54 -0.45 6.21 -11.71
C VAL A 54 -0.53 6.52 -10.21
N LEU A 55 -1.50 5.94 -9.49
CA LEU A 55 -1.65 6.15 -8.04
C LEU A 55 -0.40 5.71 -7.26
N SER A 56 0.18 4.57 -7.63
CA SER A 56 1.45 4.06 -7.08
C SER A 56 2.60 5.06 -7.31
N THR A 57 2.73 5.57 -8.54
CA THR A 57 3.75 6.56 -8.89
C THR A 57 3.57 7.87 -8.12
N LEU A 58 2.33 8.36 -8.01
CA LEU A 58 2.02 9.55 -7.22
C LEU A 58 2.33 9.33 -5.74
N ALA A 59 2.02 8.15 -5.19
CA ALA A 59 2.38 7.79 -3.81
C ALA A 59 3.90 7.81 -3.58
N ILE A 60 4.70 7.28 -4.52
CA ILE A 60 6.17 7.35 -4.44
C ILE A 60 6.61 8.82 -4.35
N VAL A 61 6.13 9.67 -5.25
CA VAL A 61 6.48 11.10 -5.30
C VAL A 61 6.10 11.80 -3.99
N THR A 62 4.90 11.59 -3.47
CA THR A 62 4.45 12.24 -2.23
C THR A 62 5.18 11.71 -1.00
N ILE A 63 5.53 10.42 -0.96
CA ILE A 63 6.35 9.85 0.14
C ILE A 63 7.74 10.48 0.13
N VAL A 64 8.42 10.50 -1.02
CA VAL A 64 9.77 11.08 -1.16
C VAL A 64 9.76 12.57 -0.82
N ALA A 65 8.77 13.32 -1.31
CA ALA A 65 8.60 14.73 -0.97
C ALA A 65 8.32 14.93 0.53
N GLY A 66 7.50 14.08 1.14
CA GLY A 66 7.17 14.15 2.56
C GLY A 66 8.36 13.82 3.47
N VAL A 67 9.17 12.83 3.10
CA VAL A 67 10.43 12.52 3.80
C VAL A 67 11.41 13.69 3.68
N THR A 68 11.48 14.31 2.50
CA THR A 68 12.34 15.49 2.27
C THR A 68 11.90 16.69 3.10
N ALA A 69 10.59 16.95 3.20
CA ALA A 69 10.04 18.00 4.07
C ALA A 69 10.39 17.75 5.55
N SER A 70 10.26 16.51 6.04
CA SER A 70 10.65 16.15 7.40
C SER A 70 12.14 16.37 7.68
N ARG A 71 13.02 16.09 6.71
CA ARG A 71 14.47 16.38 6.84
C ARG A 71 14.79 17.87 6.93
N ARG A 72 13.93 18.72 6.35
CA ARG A 72 14.04 20.19 6.42
C ARG A 72 13.34 20.80 7.64
N GLY A 73 12.77 19.98 8.53
CA GLY A 73 12.01 20.44 9.69
C GLY A 73 10.58 20.89 9.40
N ASP A 74 10.10 20.77 8.15
CA ASP A 74 8.72 21.11 7.77
C ASP A 74 7.78 19.92 8.04
N TYR A 75 7.45 19.74 9.32
CA TYR A 75 6.64 18.62 9.80
C TYR A 75 5.17 18.73 9.40
N GLU A 76 4.65 19.95 9.19
CA GLU A 76 3.28 20.15 8.74
C GLU A 76 3.12 19.73 7.28
N ARG A 77 4.07 20.10 6.40
CA ARG A 77 4.08 19.61 5.02
C ARG A 77 4.32 18.11 4.96
N HIS A 78 5.21 17.56 5.78
CA HIS A 78 5.39 16.11 5.91
C HIS A 78 4.05 15.43 6.22
N ARG A 79 3.33 15.89 7.25
CA ARG A 79 2.05 15.33 7.67
C ARG A 79 1.02 15.35 6.55
N ARG A 80 0.86 16.49 5.86
CA ARG A 80 -0.06 16.64 4.72
C ARG A 80 0.27 15.65 3.60
N LEU A 81 1.55 15.53 3.24
CA LEU A 81 1.99 14.61 2.18
C LEU A 81 1.82 13.14 2.56
N MET A 82 2.01 12.77 3.83
CA MET A 82 1.73 11.40 4.29
C MET A 82 0.22 11.09 4.22
N VAL A 83 -0.66 12.04 4.55
CA VAL A 83 -2.11 11.88 4.41
C VAL A 83 -2.50 11.73 2.93
N VAL A 84 -1.96 12.54 2.03
CA VAL A 84 -2.18 12.39 0.59
C VAL A 84 -1.71 11.00 0.10
N SER A 85 -0.54 10.56 0.54
CA SER A 85 0.00 9.22 0.20
C SER A 85 -0.92 8.09 0.70
N LEU A 86 -1.53 8.25 1.89
CA LEU A 86 -2.52 7.30 2.41
C LEU A 86 -3.75 7.21 1.51
N PHE A 87 -4.24 8.34 0.99
CA PHE A 87 -5.37 8.33 0.06
C PHE A 87 -5.02 7.69 -1.28
N PHE A 88 -3.83 7.93 -1.83
CA PHE A 88 -3.38 7.23 -3.04
C PHE A 88 -3.28 5.72 -2.83
N PHE A 89 -2.74 5.28 -1.69
CA PHE A 89 -2.69 3.86 -1.34
C PHE A 89 -4.09 3.26 -1.14
N ALA A 90 -4.99 3.96 -0.46
CA ALA A 90 -6.37 3.50 -0.27
C ALA A 90 -7.10 3.35 -1.61
N GLY A 91 -6.97 4.34 -2.49
CA GLY A 91 -7.51 4.28 -3.85
C GLY A 91 -6.95 3.10 -4.65
N PHE A 92 -5.62 2.93 -4.63
CA PHE A 92 -4.94 1.79 -5.26
C PHE A 92 -5.52 0.47 -4.75
N LEU A 93 -5.63 0.32 -3.43
CA LEU A 93 -6.08 -0.92 -2.80
C LEU A 93 -7.54 -1.22 -3.15
N VAL A 94 -8.43 -0.23 -3.09
CA VAL A 94 -9.84 -0.40 -3.46
C VAL A 94 -9.97 -0.86 -4.90
N LEU A 95 -9.30 -0.19 -5.84
CA LEU A 95 -9.37 -0.53 -7.26
C LEU A 95 -8.75 -1.91 -7.54
N TYR A 96 -7.60 -2.21 -6.93
CA TYR A 96 -6.93 -3.51 -7.05
C TYR A 96 -7.81 -4.65 -6.54
N LEU A 97 -8.34 -4.54 -5.32
CA LEU A 97 -9.20 -5.56 -4.73
C LEU A 97 -10.51 -5.72 -5.49
N TYR A 98 -11.09 -4.62 -5.99
CA TYR A 98 -12.28 -4.67 -6.82
C TYR A 98 -12.05 -5.48 -8.11
N LYS A 99 -10.97 -5.18 -8.85
CA LYS A 99 -10.59 -5.96 -10.05
C LYS A 99 -10.33 -7.42 -9.72
N VAL A 100 -9.50 -7.69 -8.72
CA VAL A 100 -9.10 -9.06 -8.37
C VAL A 100 -10.27 -9.90 -7.86
N THR A 101 -11.22 -9.30 -7.13
CA THR A 101 -12.40 -10.04 -6.66
C THR A 101 -13.31 -10.46 -7.81
N ILE A 102 -13.37 -9.68 -8.89
CA ILE A 102 -14.29 -9.93 -10.02
C ILE A 102 -13.63 -10.77 -11.12
N GLN A 103 -12.41 -10.42 -11.53
CA GLN A 103 -11.71 -11.05 -12.66
C GLN A 103 -10.62 -12.04 -12.21
N GLY A 104 -10.28 -12.07 -10.93
CA GLY A 104 -9.13 -12.82 -10.42
C GLY A 104 -7.78 -12.10 -10.64
N PRO A 105 -6.68 -12.69 -10.16
CA PRO A 105 -5.32 -12.22 -10.46
C PRO A 105 -5.02 -12.29 -11.96
N ALA A 106 -4.25 -11.33 -12.47
CA ALA A 106 -3.83 -11.34 -13.87
C ALA A 106 -2.80 -12.46 -14.12
N SER A 107 -2.99 -13.23 -15.19
CA SER A 107 -2.00 -14.17 -15.70
C SER A 107 -0.92 -13.43 -16.50
N PHE A 108 0.31 -13.92 -16.45
CA PHE A 108 1.40 -13.32 -17.20
C PHE A 108 1.33 -13.75 -18.69
N PRO A 109 1.29 -12.82 -19.66
CA PRO A 109 1.10 -13.16 -21.07
C PRO A 109 2.41 -13.52 -21.81
N GLY A 110 3.58 -13.27 -21.21
CA GLY A 110 4.89 -13.45 -21.83
C GLY A 110 5.46 -14.89 -21.75
N PRO A 111 6.73 -15.08 -22.16
CA PRO A 111 7.39 -16.39 -22.14
C PRO A 111 7.51 -16.98 -20.73
N ALA A 112 7.33 -18.30 -20.61
CA ALA A 112 7.39 -19.02 -19.32
C ALA A 112 8.71 -18.80 -18.56
N ALA A 113 9.83 -18.64 -19.26
CA ALA A 113 11.11 -18.34 -18.62
C ALA A 113 11.10 -16.97 -17.92
N VAL A 114 10.47 -15.95 -18.52
CA VAL A 114 10.36 -14.61 -17.92
C VAL A 114 9.37 -14.64 -16.77
N GLU A 115 8.27 -15.38 -16.92
CA GLU A 115 7.29 -15.60 -15.85
C GLU A 115 7.96 -16.19 -14.61
N GLN A 116 8.67 -17.30 -14.78
CA GLN A 116 9.20 -18.12 -13.69
C GLN A 116 10.41 -17.49 -12.99
N TYR A 117 11.32 -16.87 -13.75
CA TYR A 117 12.60 -16.42 -13.21
C TYR A 117 12.67 -14.92 -12.93
N LEU A 118 11.75 -14.13 -13.48
CA LEU A 118 11.72 -12.68 -13.25
C LEU A 118 10.40 -12.23 -12.61
N TYR A 119 9.27 -12.48 -13.27
CA TYR A 119 7.97 -11.94 -12.85
C TYR A 119 7.52 -12.50 -11.50
N LEU A 120 7.47 -13.83 -11.32
CA LEU A 120 7.00 -14.45 -10.08
C LEU A 120 7.88 -14.12 -8.86
N PRO A 121 9.22 -14.21 -8.92
CA PRO A 121 10.07 -13.77 -7.81
C PRO A 121 9.88 -12.29 -7.46
N LEU A 122 9.80 -11.43 -8.47
CA LEU A 122 9.61 -9.99 -8.28
C LEU A 122 8.25 -9.69 -7.64
N LEU A 123 7.18 -10.33 -8.13
CA LEU A 123 5.84 -10.25 -7.57
C LEU A 123 5.80 -10.75 -6.13
N ALA A 124 6.46 -11.88 -5.84
CA ALA A 124 6.55 -12.41 -4.48
C ALA A 124 7.23 -11.41 -3.53
N VAL A 125 8.37 -10.83 -3.92
CA VAL A 125 9.05 -9.80 -3.12
C VAL A 125 8.15 -8.57 -2.92
N HIS A 126 7.48 -8.10 -3.98
CA HIS A 126 6.54 -6.98 -3.88
C HIS A 126 5.43 -7.25 -2.85
N ILE A 127 4.78 -8.41 -2.91
CA ILE A 127 3.72 -8.82 -1.98
C ILE A 127 4.25 -8.93 -0.56
N LEU A 128 5.40 -9.59 -0.36
CA LEU A 128 6.02 -9.73 0.96
C LEU A 128 6.33 -8.36 1.58
N LEU A 129 6.91 -7.45 0.79
CA LEU A 129 7.16 -6.08 1.25
C LEU A 129 5.85 -5.35 1.58
N ALA A 130 4.80 -5.50 0.77
CA ALA A 130 3.50 -4.90 1.05
C ALA A 130 2.93 -5.42 2.38
N VAL A 131 2.97 -6.73 2.63
CA VAL A 131 2.51 -7.35 3.89
C VAL A 131 3.27 -6.82 5.10
N VAL A 132 4.60 -6.71 5.00
CA VAL A 132 5.45 -6.16 6.08
C VAL A 132 5.21 -4.67 6.30
N CYS A 133 4.89 -3.91 5.25
CA CYS A 133 4.63 -2.48 5.36
C CYS A 133 3.34 -2.14 6.12
N VAL A 134 2.29 -2.96 6.01
CA VAL A 134 0.99 -2.71 6.65
C VAL A 134 1.08 -2.45 8.17
N PRO A 135 1.69 -3.32 8.99
CA PRO A 135 1.82 -3.06 10.43
C PRO A 135 2.72 -1.88 10.75
N LEU A 136 3.78 -1.65 9.96
CA LEU A 136 4.67 -0.51 10.15
C LEU A 136 3.93 0.81 9.90
N LEU A 137 3.11 0.87 8.84
CA LEU A 137 2.24 2.00 8.53
C LEU A 137 1.27 2.27 9.67
N TYR A 138 0.51 1.27 10.12
CA TYR A 138 -0.47 1.47 11.18
C TYR A 138 0.21 1.96 12.46
N TYR A 139 1.38 1.41 12.80
CA TYR A 139 2.12 1.85 13.97
C TYR A 139 2.50 3.33 13.90
N VAL A 140 3.13 3.78 12.81
CA VAL A 140 3.56 5.18 12.67
C VAL A 140 2.38 6.13 12.55
N PHE A 141 1.33 5.73 11.83
CA PHE A 141 0.10 6.51 11.69
C PHE A 141 -0.60 6.68 13.03
N LEU A 142 -0.79 5.59 13.79
CA LEU A 142 -1.45 5.66 15.10
C LEU A 142 -0.64 6.49 16.09
N LEU A 143 0.70 6.40 16.07
CA LEU A 143 1.55 7.28 16.87
C LEU A 143 1.32 8.76 16.51
N ALA A 144 1.35 9.10 15.22
CA ALA A 144 1.18 10.47 14.73
C ALA A 144 -0.25 11.01 14.91
N ALA A 145 -1.27 10.16 14.81
CA ALA A 145 -2.68 10.55 14.90
C ALA A 145 -3.18 10.70 16.35
N THR A 146 -2.52 10.06 17.31
CA THR A 146 -2.97 10.05 18.72
C THR A 146 -2.11 10.92 19.64
N ARG A 147 -1.04 11.54 19.12
CA ARG A 147 -0.10 12.38 19.88
C ARG A 147 0.12 13.71 19.17
N PRO A 148 0.34 14.80 19.92
CA PRO A 148 0.85 16.03 19.34
C PRO A 148 2.26 15.80 18.78
N ILE A 149 2.65 16.61 17.79
CA ILE A 149 3.94 16.49 17.09
C ILE A 149 5.13 16.47 18.06
N THR A 150 5.08 17.28 19.13
CA THR A 150 6.13 17.35 20.16
C THR A 150 6.38 16.01 20.84
N GLU A 151 5.31 15.31 21.25
CA GLU A 151 5.41 14.01 21.90
C GLU A 151 5.76 12.87 20.93
N VAL A 152 5.52 13.04 19.62
CA VAL A 152 5.88 12.03 18.62
C VAL A 152 7.40 11.85 18.56
N PHE A 153 8.17 12.91 18.81
CA PHE A 153 9.64 12.85 18.83
C PHE A 153 10.20 11.96 19.93
N ASP A 154 9.47 11.82 21.06
CA ASP A 154 9.86 10.96 22.18
C ASP A 154 9.55 9.47 21.93
N THR A 155 8.93 9.16 20.79
CA THR A 155 8.57 7.79 20.41
C THR A 155 9.53 7.21 19.37
N ARG A 156 9.38 5.91 19.08
CA ARG A 156 10.09 5.24 17.99
C ARG A 156 9.60 5.63 16.59
N HIS A 157 8.73 6.63 16.44
CA HIS A 157 8.17 7.05 15.16
C HIS A 157 9.25 7.30 14.11
N LYS A 158 10.28 8.10 14.40
CA LYS A 158 11.34 8.42 13.43
C LYS A 158 12.08 7.18 12.90
N GLN A 159 12.39 6.23 13.78
CA GLN A 159 13.09 5.00 13.41
C GLN A 159 12.21 4.12 12.53
N VAL A 160 10.96 3.88 12.96
CA VAL A 160 10.03 3.01 12.24
C VAL A 160 9.57 3.65 10.93
N ALA A 161 9.28 4.95 10.92
CA ALA A 161 8.84 5.69 9.73
C ALA A 161 9.91 5.71 8.64
N ARG A 162 11.20 5.75 8.99
CA ARG A 162 12.28 5.67 8.01
C ARG A 162 12.33 4.31 7.33
N VAL A 163 12.18 3.23 8.10
CA VAL A 163 12.14 1.86 7.56
C VAL A 163 10.87 1.67 6.72
N ALA A 164 9.72 2.06 7.26
CA ALA A 164 8.43 1.99 6.56
C ALA A 164 8.48 2.73 5.22
N ALA A 165 8.94 3.98 5.20
CA ALA A 165 9.03 4.77 3.97
C ALA A 165 9.94 4.11 2.92
N ALA A 166 11.09 3.54 3.33
CA ALA A 166 11.99 2.86 2.41
C ALA A 166 11.35 1.59 1.82
N LEU A 167 10.83 0.71 2.67
CA LEU A 167 10.18 -0.53 2.22
C LEU A 167 8.99 -0.25 1.31
N TRP A 168 8.22 0.79 1.62
CA TRP A 168 7.03 1.11 0.86
C TRP A 168 7.33 1.72 -0.51
N VAL A 169 8.32 2.63 -0.59
CA VAL A 169 8.80 3.14 -1.88
C VAL A 169 9.33 2.00 -2.74
N VAL A 170 10.14 1.10 -2.17
CA VAL A 170 10.63 -0.09 -2.89
C VAL A 170 9.46 -0.96 -3.36
N SER A 171 8.48 -1.23 -2.50
CA SER A 171 7.30 -2.01 -2.85
C SER A 171 6.51 -1.36 -4.01
N PHE A 172 6.22 -0.05 -3.96
CA PHE A 172 5.51 0.64 -5.06
C PHE A 172 6.31 0.62 -6.37
N VAL A 173 7.63 0.79 -6.32
CA VAL A 173 8.48 0.68 -7.50
C VAL A 173 8.38 -0.72 -8.11
N LEU A 174 8.50 -1.77 -7.29
CA LEU A 174 8.33 -3.15 -7.77
C LEU A 174 6.93 -3.39 -8.33
N GLY A 175 5.88 -2.84 -7.71
CA GLY A 175 4.51 -2.92 -8.21
C GLY A 175 4.34 -2.27 -9.59
N ASN A 176 5.00 -1.12 -9.83
CA ASN A 176 5.05 -0.50 -11.15
C ASN A 176 5.83 -1.34 -12.16
N VAL A 177 6.91 -2.00 -11.74
CA VAL A 177 7.65 -2.94 -12.63
C VAL A 177 6.77 -4.14 -13.00
N VAL A 178 6.04 -4.72 -12.04
CA VAL A 178 5.03 -5.76 -12.30
C VAL A 178 4.02 -5.28 -13.35
N TYR A 179 3.50 -4.06 -13.19
CA TYR A 179 2.57 -3.45 -14.15
C TYR A 179 3.20 -3.30 -15.55
N VAL A 180 4.42 -2.77 -15.65
CA VAL A 180 5.11 -2.59 -16.94
C VAL A 180 5.30 -3.93 -17.64
N LEU A 181 5.71 -4.97 -16.89
CA LEU A 181 5.87 -6.31 -17.43
C LEU A 181 4.54 -6.90 -17.94
N LEU A 182 3.43 -6.68 -17.24
CA LEU A 182 2.13 -7.27 -17.58
C LEU A 182 1.35 -6.56 -18.68
N TYR A 183 1.52 -5.24 -18.83
CA TYR A 183 0.60 -4.42 -19.64
C TYR A 183 1.30 -3.55 -20.69
N ILE A 184 2.63 -3.46 -20.67
CA ILE A 184 3.40 -2.61 -21.60
C ILE A 184 4.39 -3.44 -22.42
N VAL A 185 5.09 -4.38 -21.77
CA VAL A 185 6.13 -5.19 -22.42
C VAL A 185 5.57 -6.46 -23.06
N TYR A 186 4.66 -7.15 -22.37
CA TYR A 186 3.98 -8.36 -22.82
C TYR A 186 2.48 -8.12 -22.82
#